data_AF-A0A849ZRX6-F1
#
_entry.id   AF-A0A849ZRX6-F1
#
_cell.length_a   1.000
_cell.length_b   1.000
_cell.length_c   1.000
_cell.angle_alpha   90.00
_cell.angle_beta   90.00
_cell.angle_gamma   90.00
#
_symmetry.space_group_name_H-M   'P 1'
#
loop_
_entity.id
_entity.type
_entity.pdbx_description
1 polymer ?
#
loop_
_entity_poly.entity_id
_entity_poly.type
_entity_poly.pdbx_seq_one_letter_code
_entity_poly.pdbx_strand_id
1 'polypeptide(L)'
;MSCLVLLCWFAPVLQSTESSLPPDLNYLIQQRTAYQNMSVEWSVQARARVTYYTSRFAGLDRLFVKRGDLDGVVAPETRGQDFSCSVQHYLIKDGNLWSYLDDDLHLRVGSEESRIDPTFDVRTVGLMPADPSGVTLEEFVARLEGVFSVRDDGELRHVTAVLPDGGTLEWWLDPTKGGAPHRCIARDAARRHTAEASLSYDRSAPPFWFPTQVTWKVDGVLKKTANFHSVCYDDQGLGDSIPWTELGAFPGLSVIRAGQEGKRMPIWDGFEEVPANEFWSRAKRGEVDLEKFNELVARIRNGEGQGRTPKFYDPASLEPRILTHAPSLWEDYTRRFIQRFRLEGEQIDRAWMHLKECQKPAYAYLDEQKSAIREAETERAKVAAELAKVEVAAELAKVEADRAKPAANPSRSAGAKAKSSAGAGTKDETSGSARTKDDASDRDRTKDEASGSARTKDEASAGDRVKVDASAGGSSQERSAAKASDPTSADAADDAGAKPRAALQDELEKLDERLKKLYEPIEKIFEEKLKPGLAKLPTQAQIDAARAREGEASWKRDARLWNRDARSRSGLTRSRNRSSPLKRGAPPGGRRPPFQRAVRGGVMRV
;
A
#
# COMPACT_ATOMS: atom_id res chain seq x y z
N MET A 1 -1.60 -7.40 90.20
CA MET A 1 -0.13 -7.40 90.10
C MET A 1 0.29 -8.50 89.13
N SER A 2 1.40 -8.47 88.40
CA SER A 2 2.19 -7.34 87.84
C SER A 2 3.30 -7.96 86.98
N CYS A 3 3.15 -7.98 85.66
CA CYS A 3 4.26 -8.16 84.71
C CYS A 3 3.76 -7.82 83.29
N LEU A 4 3.91 -6.56 82.88
CA LEU A 4 3.78 -6.21 81.46
C LEU A 4 5.08 -6.64 80.76
N VAL A 5 4.94 -7.32 79.61
CA VAL A 5 6.00 -7.36 78.60
C VAL A 5 5.53 -6.47 77.46
N LEU A 6 6.02 -5.22 77.44
CA LEU A 6 5.87 -4.34 76.27
C LEU A 6 6.80 -4.83 75.16
N LEU A 7 6.31 -5.71 74.30
CA LEU A 7 6.83 -5.85 72.94
C LEU A 7 6.27 -4.68 72.10
N CYS A 8 6.94 -3.54 72.20
CA CYS A 8 6.58 -2.33 71.46
C CYS A 8 6.53 -2.60 69.96
N TRP A 9 5.41 -2.26 69.32
CA TRP A 9 5.29 -2.19 67.87
C TRP A 9 6.23 -1.12 67.30
N PHE A 10 7.45 -1.50 66.99
CA PHE A 10 8.21 -0.93 65.88
C PHE A 10 8.13 -1.87 64.68
N ALA A 11 6.90 -2.09 64.20
CA ALA A 11 6.75 -2.18 62.76
C ALA A 11 7.23 -0.82 62.22
N PRO A 12 8.28 -0.75 61.38
CA PRO A 12 8.60 0.50 60.74
C PRO A 12 7.34 0.94 59.98
N VAL A 13 6.97 2.20 60.10
CA VAL A 13 6.03 2.78 59.14
C VAL A 13 6.73 2.64 57.81
N LEU A 14 6.25 1.70 56.99
CA LEU A 14 6.51 1.67 55.57
C LEU A 14 5.84 2.93 55.02
N GLN A 15 6.56 4.05 55.16
CA GLN A 15 6.41 5.17 54.27
C GLN A 15 6.39 4.58 52.86
N SER A 16 5.44 5.02 52.05
CA SER A 16 5.46 4.73 50.62
C SER A 16 6.73 5.36 50.06
N THR A 17 7.82 4.60 50.11
CA THR A 17 8.99 4.83 49.27
C THR A 17 8.47 4.70 47.86
N GLU A 18 8.16 5.84 47.25
CA GLU A 18 8.06 5.97 45.81
C GLU A 18 9.24 5.17 45.25
N SER A 19 8.96 4.11 44.49
CA SER A 19 9.97 3.13 44.08
C SER A 19 10.83 3.74 42.98
N SER A 20 11.59 4.76 43.35
CA SER A 20 12.41 5.58 42.48
C SER A 20 13.40 4.68 41.77
N LEU A 21 13.19 4.50 40.46
CA LEU A 21 14.05 3.72 39.60
C LEU A 21 15.51 4.16 39.85
N PRO A 22 16.45 3.21 40.11
CA PRO A 22 17.82 3.57 40.44
C PRO A 22 18.41 4.50 39.38
N PRO A 23 19.25 5.50 39.76
CA PRO A 23 19.71 6.53 38.82
C PRO A 23 20.28 5.98 37.52
N ASP A 24 21.05 4.89 37.58
CA ASP A 24 21.62 4.19 36.42
C ASP A 24 20.52 3.68 35.44
N LEU A 25 19.44 3.09 35.97
CA LEU A 25 18.34 2.51 35.18
C LEU A 25 17.33 3.58 34.73
N ASN A 26 17.06 4.58 35.57
CA ASN A 26 16.27 5.76 35.21
C ASN A 26 16.94 6.54 34.06
N TYR A 27 18.27 6.70 34.10
CA TYR A 27 19.01 7.32 33.00
C TYR A 27 18.87 6.51 31.70
N LEU A 28 19.03 5.19 31.74
CA LEU A 28 18.80 4.34 30.56
C LEU A 28 17.37 4.49 30.00
N ILE A 29 16.34 4.51 30.85
CA ILE A 29 14.96 4.73 30.43
C ILE A 29 14.80 6.12 29.79
N GLN A 30 15.36 7.18 30.40
CA GLN A 30 15.36 8.54 29.83
C GLN A 30 16.07 8.61 28.47
N GLN A 31 17.19 7.91 28.29
CA GLN A 31 17.86 7.80 26.98
C GLN A 31 16.92 7.17 25.95
N ARG A 32 16.23 6.08 26.26
CA ARG A 32 15.26 5.42 25.35
C ARG A 32 14.02 6.27 25.07
N THR A 33 13.56 7.06 26.03
CA THR A 33 12.45 8.02 25.87
C THR A 33 12.85 9.27 25.08
N ALA A 34 14.12 9.65 25.09
CA ALA A 34 14.64 10.76 24.29
C ALA A 34 14.63 10.49 22.77
N TYR A 35 14.44 9.23 22.34
CA TYR A 35 14.31 8.84 20.94
C TYR A 35 12.90 9.19 20.39
N GLN A 36 12.52 10.47 20.46
CA GLN A 36 11.22 10.96 19.99
C GLN A 36 11.13 10.89 18.47
N ASN A 37 12.18 11.34 17.77
CA ASN A 37 12.28 11.34 16.33
C ASN A 37 13.44 10.40 15.92
N MET A 38 13.11 9.16 15.56
CA MET A 38 14.10 8.11 15.25
C MET A 38 13.62 7.21 14.11
N SER A 39 14.53 6.79 13.24
CA SER A 39 14.31 5.71 12.26
C SER A 39 15.37 4.62 12.42
N VAL A 40 14.95 3.36 12.33
CA VAL A 40 15.80 2.17 12.53
C VAL A 40 15.49 1.13 11.45
N GLU A 41 16.51 0.68 10.72
CA GLU A 41 16.43 -0.50 9.87
C GLU A 41 17.16 -1.66 10.54
N TRP A 42 16.47 -2.79 10.66
CA TRP A 42 16.96 -3.91 11.47
C TRP A 42 16.43 -5.25 10.94
N SER A 43 17.02 -6.35 11.40
CA SER A 43 16.51 -7.69 11.10
C SER A 43 16.60 -8.62 12.28
N VAL A 44 15.67 -9.58 12.37
CA VAL A 44 15.67 -10.66 13.35
C VAL A 44 16.00 -11.97 12.65
N GLN A 45 17.15 -12.54 13.01
CA GLN A 45 17.45 -13.93 12.74
C GLN A 45 16.74 -14.82 13.78
N ALA A 46 15.86 -15.71 13.33
CA ALA A 46 15.19 -16.71 14.15
C ALA A 46 15.28 -18.08 13.48
N ARG A 47 15.88 -19.06 14.17
CA ARG A 47 16.28 -20.34 13.57
C ARG A 47 17.15 -20.09 12.31
N ALA A 48 16.72 -20.56 11.14
CA ALA A 48 17.43 -20.42 9.88
C ALA A 48 16.93 -19.25 8.98
N ARG A 49 16.04 -18.38 9.48
CA ARG A 49 15.53 -17.23 8.71
C ARG A 49 15.96 -15.90 9.29
N VAL A 50 16.02 -14.88 8.44
CA VAL A 50 16.26 -13.48 8.78
C VAL A 50 15.07 -12.68 8.26
N THR A 51 14.31 -12.03 9.14
CA THR A 51 13.21 -11.13 8.77
C THR A 51 13.63 -9.68 8.98
N TYR A 52 13.44 -8.83 7.97
CA TYR A 52 13.79 -7.42 7.93
C TYR A 52 12.61 -6.54 8.35
N TYR A 53 12.94 -5.43 9.01
CA TYR A 53 12.01 -4.48 9.59
C TYR A 53 12.52 -3.05 9.42
N THR A 54 11.60 -2.11 9.27
CA THR A 54 11.84 -0.68 9.51
C THR A 54 10.99 -0.25 10.70
N SER A 55 11.52 0.60 11.58
CA SER A 55 10.78 1.17 12.71
C SER A 55 11.06 2.67 12.82
N ARG A 56 9.99 3.47 12.75
CA ARG A 56 10.04 4.93 12.84
C ARG A 56 9.23 5.42 14.02
N PHE A 57 9.74 6.43 14.69
CA PHE A 57 9.14 7.13 15.82
C PHE A 57 9.10 8.61 15.48
N ALA A 58 7.98 9.28 15.75
CA ALA A 58 7.85 10.73 15.68
C ALA A 58 6.94 11.21 16.82
N GLY A 59 7.52 11.80 17.85
CA GLY A 59 6.83 12.16 19.09
C GLY A 59 6.21 10.95 19.80
N LEU A 60 4.90 10.76 19.66
CA LEU A 60 4.14 9.61 20.17
C LEU A 60 3.79 8.58 19.09
N ASP A 61 3.82 8.97 17.81
CA ASP A 61 3.49 8.11 16.68
C ASP A 61 4.61 7.07 16.44
N ARG A 62 4.23 5.83 16.14
CA ARG A 62 5.19 4.72 15.94
C ARG A 62 4.77 3.85 14.77
N LEU A 63 5.58 3.82 13.71
CA LEU A 63 5.37 3.00 12.52
C LEU A 63 6.35 1.83 12.51
N PHE A 64 5.82 0.61 12.41
CA PHE A 64 6.58 -0.62 12.23
C PHE A 64 6.23 -1.22 10.87
N VAL A 65 7.23 -1.47 10.04
CA VAL A 65 7.06 -2.06 8.70
C VAL A 65 7.84 -3.37 8.66
N LYS A 66 7.13 -4.48 8.57
CA LYS A 66 7.67 -5.85 8.52
C LYS A 66 7.80 -6.26 7.05
N ARG A 67 9.04 -6.26 6.56
CA ARG A 67 9.40 -6.36 5.14
C ARG A 67 9.64 -7.78 4.63
N GLY A 68 9.71 -8.77 5.51
CA GLY A 68 9.92 -10.16 5.14
C GLY A 68 11.37 -10.61 5.20
N ASP A 69 11.72 -11.73 4.58
CA ASP A 69 13.11 -12.09 4.31
C ASP A 69 13.56 -11.49 2.96
N LEU A 70 14.60 -12.05 2.30
CA LEU A 70 15.08 -11.52 1.02
C LEU A 70 14.17 -11.88 -0.17
N ASP A 71 13.29 -12.87 -0.02
CA ASP A 71 12.39 -13.36 -1.09
C ASP A 71 10.95 -12.80 -0.97
N GLY A 72 10.61 -12.16 0.16
CA GLY A 72 9.32 -11.52 0.43
C GLY A 72 8.87 -11.74 1.89
N VAL A 73 7.62 -11.40 2.25
CA VAL A 73 7.13 -11.62 3.63
C VAL A 73 6.72 -13.07 3.86
N VAL A 74 7.72 -13.96 3.90
CA VAL A 74 7.51 -15.39 4.15
C VAL A 74 7.18 -15.64 5.62
N ALA A 75 5.88 -15.74 5.91
CA ALA A 75 5.40 -16.25 7.18
C ALA A 75 5.41 -17.80 7.16
N PRO A 76 6.02 -18.47 8.16
CA PRO A 76 5.95 -19.92 8.26
C PRO A 76 4.56 -20.35 8.72
N GLU A 77 3.83 -21.13 7.92
CA GLU A 77 2.60 -21.77 8.40
C GLU A 77 2.96 -22.82 9.48
N THR A 78 2.09 -23.00 10.47
CA THR A 78 2.25 -24.00 11.55
C THR A 78 2.38 -25.45 11.06
N ARG A 79 2.18 -25.70 9.75
CA ARG A 79 2.31 -27.00 9.07
C ARG A 79 3.57 -27.12 8.20
N GLY A 80 4.47 -26.15 8.24
CA GLY A 80 5.75 -26.19 7.53
C GLY A 80 5.67 -25.95 6.01
N GLN A 81 4.52 -25.46 5.51
CA GLN A 81 4.50 -24.76 4.23
C GLN A 81 4.77 -23.27 4.46
N ASP A 82 5.55 -22.70 3.57
CA ASP A 82 5.83 -21.27 3.54
C ASP A 82 4.74 -20.56 2.75
N PHE A 83 4.19 -19.49 3.32
CA PHE A 83 3.34 -18.57 2.58
C PHE A 83 4.00 -17.20 2.55
N SER A 84 4.20 -16.68 1.35
CA SER A 84 4.46 -15.25 1.20
C SER A 84 3.19 -14.48 1.56
N CYS A 85 3.39 -13.32 2.18
CA CYS A 85 2.39 -12.28 2.34
C CYS A 85 3.02 -10.94 1.93
N SER A 86 2.19 -9.92 1.81
CA SER A 86 2.59 -8.56 1.46
C SER A 86 3.29 -7.88 2.65
N VAL A 87 3.90 -6.71 2.41
CA VAL A 87 4.48 -5.89 3.48
C VAL A 87 3.40 -5.55 4.52
N GLN A 88 3.73 -5.74 5.80
CA GLN A 88 2.83 -5.48 6.92
C GLN A 88 3.24 -4.20 7.64
N HIS A 89 2.32 -3.23 7.66
CA HIS A 89 2.51 -1.92 8.28
C HIS A 89 1.65 -1.81 9.54
N TYR A 90 2.22 -1.31 10.63
CA TYR A 90 1.53 -1.07 11.89
C TYR A 90 1.86 0.34 12.36
N LEU A 91 0.86 1.22 12.45
CA LEU A 91 1.00 2.58 12.99
C LEU A 91 0.25 2.67 14.31
N ILE A 92 0.98 2.93 15.39
CA ILE A 92 0.39 3.42 16.65
C ILE A 92 0.24 4.93 16.49
N LYS A 93 -1.00 5.41 16.56
CA LYS A 93 -1.35 6.83 16.41
C LYS A 93 -2.64 7.14 17.16
N ASP A 94 -2.67 8.25 17.90
CA ASP A 94 -3.80 8.68 18.72
C ASP A 94 -4.33 7.55 19.66
N GLY A 95 -3.41 6.76 20.24
CA GLY A 95 -3.72 5.62 21.11
C GLY A 95 -4.39 4.41 20.42
N ASN A 96 -4.57 4.45 19.10
CA ASN A 96 -5.13 3.37 18.30
C ASN A 96 -3.99 2.61 17.60
N LEU A 97 -4.10 1.28 17.50
CA LEU A 97 -3.22 0.46 16.68
C LEU A 97 -3.87 0.25 15.31
N TRP A 98 -3.34 0.94 14.30
CA TRP A 98 -3.72 0.78 12.90
C TRP A 98 -2.82 -0.25 12.25
N SER A 99 -3.37 -1.19 11.48
CA SER A 99 -2.58 -2.11 10.66
C SER A 99 -3.11 -2.25 9.24
N TYR A 100 -2.17 -2.28 8.30
CA TYR A 100 -2.39 -2.38 6.87
C TYR A 100 -1.46 -3.46 6.28
N LEU A 101 -1.92 -4.13 5.24
CA LEU A 101 -1.19 -5.14 4.48
C LEU A 101 -1.22 -4.71 3.01
N ASP A 102 -0.08 -4.68 2.33
CA ASP A 102 0.06 -4.04 1.03
C ASP A 102 -0.90 -4.55 -0.08
N ASP A 103 -1.41 -5.79 0.02
CA ASP A 103 -2.43 -6.38 -0.87
C ASP A 103 -3.84 -6.57 -0.22
N ASP A 104 -4.16 -5.89 0.90
CA ASP A 104 -5.48 -5.94 1.56
C ASP A 104 -6.27 -4.64 1.32
N LEU A 105 -7.56 -4.73 0.99
CA LEU A 105 -8.44 -3.56 0.79
C LEU A 105 -8.92 -2.94 2.12
N HIS A 106 -8.35 -3.39 3.25
CA HIS A 106 -8.84 -3.12 4.59
C HIS A 106 -7.76 -2.56 5.50
N LEU A 107 -8.11 -1.45 6.15
CA LEU A 107 -7.32 -0.82 7.20
C LEU A 107 -7.91 -1.26 8.55
N ARG A 108 -7.15 -2.00 9.36
CA ARG A 108 -7.65 -2.60 10.60
C ARG A 108 -7.27 -1.73 11.78
N VAL A 109 -8.18 -1.56 12.74
CA VAL A 109 -7.98 -0.70 13.91
C VAL A 109 -8.36 -1.44 15.18
N GLY A 110 -7.35 -1.69 16.02
CA GLY A 110 -7.47 -2.29 17.34
C GLY A 110 -7.12 -1.30 18.45
N SER A 111 -7.41 -1.69 19.70
CA SER A 111 -6.72 -1.10 20.84
C SER A 111 -5.25 -1.52 20.82
N GLU A 112 -4.38 -0.73 21.43
CA GLU A 112 -2.96 -1.08 21.57
C GLU A 112 -2.75 -2.42 22.30
N GLU A 113 -3.67 -2.77 23.21
CA GLU A 113 -3.73 -4.05 23.94
C GLU A 113 -4.07 -5.26 23.05
N SER A 114 -4.68 -5.05 21.87
CA SER A 114 -5.21 -6.13 21.01
C SER A 114 -4.18 -6.74 20.04
N ARG A 115 -2.88 -6.59 20.32
CA ARG A 115 -1.76 -7.09 19.50
C ARG A 115 -1.74 -8.63 19.41
N ILE A 116 -2.22 -9.16 18.28
CA ILE A 116 -2.08 -10.59 17.94
C ILE A 116 -0.70 -10.91 17.32
N ASP A 117 -0.07 -9.92 16.68
CA ASP A 117 1.27 -10.02 16.07
C ASP A 117 2.19 -8.96 16.74
N PRO A 118 3.46 -9.27 17.07
CA PRO A 118 4.22 -8.43 17.99
C PRO A 118 4.87 -7.23 17.29
N THR A 119 4.27 -6.05 17.46
CA THR A 119 4.98 -4.78 17.26
C THR A 119 6.13 -4.70 18.26
N PHE A 120 7.34 -4.93 17.78
CA PHE A 120 8.56 -4.90 18.58
C PHE A 120 9.01 -3.44 18.72
N ASP A 121 8.79 -2.83 19.88
CA ASP A 121 9.26 -1.47 20.17
C ASP A 121 10.78 -1.51 20.39
N VAL A 122 11.57 -1.19 19.35
CA VAL A 122 13.04 -1.26 19.39
C VAL A 122 13.70 -0.42 20.50
N ARG A 123 12.95 0.50 21.15
CA ARG A 123 13.43 1.26 22.32
C ARG A 123 13.51 0.40 23.59
N THR A 124 12.79 -0.71 23.66
CA THR A 124 12.84 -1.70 24.78
C THR A 124 14.10 -2.58 24.76
N VAL A 125 14.89 -2.52 23.69
CA VAL A 125 16.03 -3.42 23.47
C VAL A 125 17.08 -3.25 24.57
N GLY A 126 17.37 -4.33 25.30
CA GLY A 126 18.27 -4.34 26.45
C GLY A 126 17.62 -4.01 27.80
N LEU A 127 16.38 -3.53 27.81
CA LEU A 127 15.56 -3.47 29.03
C LEU A 127 14.90 -4.82 29.33
N MET A 128 14.48 -5.56 28.30
CA MET A 128 13.90 -6.89 28.45
C MET A 128 14.89 -8.03 28.12
N PRO A 129 15.03 -9.05 29.00
CA PRO A 129 15.93 -10.20 28.79
C PRO A 129 15.30 -11.31 27.93
N ALA A 130 13.98 -11.32 27.80
CA ALA A 130 13.27 -12.07 26.77
C ALA A 130 13.06 -11.19 25.53
N ASP A 131 12.58 -11.80 24.45
CA ASP A 131 12.06 -11.10 23.27
C ASP A 131 10.95 -10.12 23.70
N PRO A 132 11.08 -8.79 23.50
CA PRO A 132 10.09 -7.77 23.89
C PRO A 132 8.85 -7.74 22.96
N SER A 133 8.48 -8.90 22.43
CA SER A 133 7.43 -9.09 21.46
C SER A 133 6.07 -8.63 22.00
N GLY A 134 5.57 -7.48 21.53
CA GLY A 134 4.26 -6.93 21.89
C GLY A 134 4.23 -6.06 23.16
N VAL A 135 5.39 -5.70 23.73
CA VAL A 135 5.50 -4.80 24.89
C VAL A 135 6.14 -3.47 24.48
N THR A 136 5.57 -2.35 24.89
CA THR A 136 6.16 -1.01 24.66
C THR A 136 7.14 -0.60 25.76
N LEU A 137 7.93 0.44 25.50
CA LEU A 137 8.76 1.08 26.54
C LEU A 137 7.92 1.55 27.72
N GLU A 138 6.75 2.15 27.45
CA GLU A 138 5.88 2.72 28.48
C GLU A 138 5.16 1.63 29.28
N GLU A 139 4.70 0.55 28.64
CA GLU A 139 4.19 -0.65 29.32
C GLU A 139 5.26 -1.33 30.17
N PHE A 140 6.50 -1.43 29.68
CA PHE A 140 7.61 -2.02 30.42
C PHE A 140 7.89 -1.20 31.69
N VAL A 141 7.99 0.13 31.59
CA VAL A 141 8.22 1.01 32.73
C VAL A 141 7.04 0.97 33.71
N ALA A 142 5.80 0.94 33.23
CA ALA A 142 4.61 0.84 34.08
C ALA A 142 4.49 -0.52 34.81
N ARG A 143 5.06 -1.60 34.26
CA ARG A 143 5.12 -2.93 34.89
C ARG A 143 6.36 -3.14 35.77
N LEU A 144 7.28 -2.17 35.81
CA LEU A 144 8.58 -2.29 36.52
C LEU A 144 8.46 -1.97 38.02
N GLU A 145 7.58 -2.70 38.70
CA GLU A 145 7.45 -2.67 40.16
C GLU A 145 8.46 -3.64 40.81
N GLY A 146 9.11 -3.21 41.89
CA GLY A 146 10.01 -4.10 42.63
C GLY A 146 10.91 -3.41 43.66
N VAL A 147 11.62 -4.23 44.43
CA VAL A 147 12.71 -3.75 45.30
C VAL A 147 14.01 -3.78 44.50
N PHE A 148 14.62 -2.61 44.33
CA PHE A 148 15.86 -2.48 43.58
C PHE A 148 17.10 -2.55 44.46
N SER A 149 18.17 -3.11 43.93
CA SER A 149 19.53 -3.00 44.47
C SER A 149 20.51 -2.69 43.34
N VAL A 150 21.58 -1.95 43.64
CA VAL A 150 22.65 -1.64 42.70
C VAL A 150 23.99 -1.95 43.37
N ARG A 151 24.91 -2.52 42.59
CA ARG A 151 26.31 -2.72 42.97
C ARG A 151 27.22 -2.47 41.77
N ASP A 152 28.49 -2.22 42.04
CA ASP A 152 29.53 -2.24 41.03
C ASP A 152 29.95 -3.70 40.74
N ASP A 153 30.21 -4.02 39.47
CA ASP A 153 30.56 -5.36 38.97
C ASP A 153 31.66 -5.19 37.91
N GLY A 154 32.88 -4.89 38.39
CA GLY A 154 34.00 -4.46 37.54
C GLY A 154 33.81 -3.03 37.04
N GLU A 155 33.85 -2.85 35.71
CA GLU A 155 33.58 -1.56 35.04
C GLU A 155 32.07 -1.31 34.82
N LEU A 156 31.21 -2.29 35.15
CA LEU A 156 29.77 -2.24 34.91
C LEU A 156 28.99 -2.02 36.21
N ARG A 157 27.81 -1.41 36.08
CA ARG A 157 26.84 -1.21 37.16
C ARG A 157 25.80 -2.31 37.08
N HIS A 158 25.80 -3.22 38.04
CA HIS A 158 24.84 -4.31 38.13
C HIS A 158 23.62 -3.85 38.94
N VAL A 159 22.50 -3.71 38.26
CA VAL A 159 21.19 -3.38 38.83
C VAL A 159 20.35 -4.65 38.91
N THR A 160 19.71 -4.90 40.05
CA THR A 160 18.74 -6.00 40.21
C THR A 160 17.42 -5.47 40.74
N ALA A 161 16.31 -5.79 40.07
CA ALA A 161 14.96 -5.63 40.58
C ALA A 161 14.42 -6.98 41.05
N VAL A 162 13.87 -7.03 42.26
CA VAL A 162 13.11 -8.17 42.77
C VAL A 162 11.63 -7.92 42.51
N LEU A 163 11.00 -8.79 41.71
CA LEU A 163 9.60 -8.68 41.28
C LEU A 163 8.62 -9.17 42.37
N PRO A 164 7.32 -8.81 42.30
CA PRO A 164 6.30 -9.23 43.27
C PRO A 164 6.09 -10.75 43.38
N ASP A 165 6.46 -11.53 42.36
CA ASP A 165 6.40 -13.01 42.36
C ASP A 165 7.66 -13.66 42.98
N GLY A 166 8.65 -12.87 43.38
CA GLY A 166 9.94 -13.32 43.89
C GLY A 166 11.00 -13.58 42.80
N GLY A 167 10.67 -13.43 41.52
CA GLY A 167 11.64 -13.45 40.42
C GLY A 167 12.58 -12.25 40.43
N THR A 168 13.63 -12.29 39.60
CA THR A 168 14.55 -11.16 39.43
C THR A 168 14.71 -10.76 37.98
N LEU A 169 14.84 -9.45 37.76
CA LEU A 169 15.40 -8.87 36.55
C LEU A 169 16.76 -8.25 36.90
N GLU A 170 17.79 -8.57 36.13
CA GLU A 170 19.17 -8.17 36.35
C GLU A 170 19.71 -7.47 35.09
N TRP A 171 20.37 -6.33 35.23
CA TRP A 171 20.99 -5.57 34.13
C TRP A 171 22.44 -5.23 34.48
N TRP A 172 23.33 -5.36 33.49
CA TRP A 172 24.71 -4.85 33.57
C TRP A 172 24.85 -3.64 32.64
N LEU A 173 24.87 -2.46 33.25
CA LEU A 173 24.88 -1.17 32.58
C LEU A 173 26.30 -0.59 32.52
N ASP A 174 26.68 0.00 31.39
CA ASP A 174 28.02 0.58 31.16
C ASP A 174 28.01 2.10 31.36
N PRO A 175 28.61 2.64 32.44
CA PRO A 175 28.62 4.09 32.70
C PRO A 175 29.34 4.88 31.61
N THR A 176 30.38 4.30 31.00
CA THR A 176 31.17 4.97 29.94
C THR A 176 30.35 5.15 28.66
N LYS A 177 29.32 4.32 28.49
CA LYS A 177 28.33 4.39 27.40
C LYS A 177 26.98 4.95 27.85
N GLY A 178 26.94 5.74 28.93
CA GLY A 178 25.70 6.36 29.40
C GLY A 178 24.66 5.35 29.90
N GLY A 179 25.09 4.35 30.67
CA GLY A 179 24.21 3.32 31.21
C GLY A 179 23.71 2.31 30.18
N ALA A 180 24.35 2.21 29.01
CA ALA A 180 23.95 1.26 27.97
C ALA A 180 24.06 -0.19 28.48
N PRO A 181 23.01 -1.03 28.37
CA PRO A 181 23.03 -2.40 28.88
C PRO A 181 23.87 -3.31 27.97
N HIS A 182 24.93 -3.92 28.50
CA HIS A 182 25.62 -5.02 27.81
C HIS A 182 24.85 -6.34 27.91
N ARG A 183 24.09 -6.51 29.00
CA ARG A 183 23.41 -7.76 29.34
C ARG A 183 22.21 -7.49 30.22
N CYS A 184 21.15 -8.26 30.04
CA CYS A 184 20.12 -8.43 31.06
C CYS A 184 19.62 -9.88 31.15
N ILE A 185 19.14 -10.27 32.33
CA ILE A 185 18.71 -11.63 32.67
C ILE A 185 17.37 -11.58 33.41
N ALA A 186 16.49 -12.55 33.13
CA ALA A 186 15.36 -12.91 33.99
C ALA A 186 15.67 -14.20 34.76
N ARG A 187 15.22 -14.25 36.02
CA ARG A 187 15.18 -15.46 36.83
C ARG A 187 13.82 -15.65 37.47
N ASP A 188 13.44 -16.91 37.65
CA ASP A 188 12.29 -17.25 38.48
C ASP A 188 12.59 -17.10 39.98
N ALA A 189 11.58 -17.29 40.83
CA ALA A 189 11.73 -17.24 42.30
C ALA A 189 12.70 -18.31 42.87
N ALA A 190 13.00 -19.37 42.11
CA ALA A 190 14.03 -20.36 42.43
C ALA A 190 15.43 -19.95 41.93
N ARG A 191 15.58 -18.71 41.42
CA ARG A 191 16.77 -18.12 40.79
C ARG A 191 17.30 -18.87 39.57
N ARG A 192 16.48 -19.74 38.96
CA ARG A 192 16.82 -20.42 37.71
C ARG A 192 16.78 -19.39 36.58
N HIS A 193 17.81 -19.42 35.74
CA HIS A 193 17.96 -18.52 34.60
C HIS A 193 16.96 -18.90 33.51
N THR A 194 15.91 -18.09 33.32
CA THR A 194 14.85 -18.35 32.34
C THR A 194 15.15 -17.69 30.99
N ALA A 195 15.56 -16.42 30.98
CA ALA A 195 15.91 -15.70 29.75
C ALA A 195 17.11 -14.75 29.94
N GLU A 196 17.86 -14.51 28.85
CA GLU A 196 18.98 -13.58 28.78
C GLU A 196 19.00 -12.85 27.44
N ALA A 197 19.18 -11.53 27.48
CA ALA A 197 19.60 -10.74 26.33
C ALA A 197 21.07 -10.34 26.52
N SER A 198 21.90 -10.51 25.49
CA SER A 198 23.28 -10.02 25.44
C SER A 198 23.44 -9.09 24.24
N LEU A 199 24.04 -7.93 24.45
CA LEU A 199 24.05 -6.79 23.54
C LEU A 199 25.48 -6.41 23.14
N SER A 200 25.68 -6.06 21.87
CA SER A 200 26.93 -5.51 21.37
C SER A 200 26.72 -4.14 20.71
N TYR A 201 27.79 -3.35 20.69
CA TYR A 201 27.81 -1.96 20.25
C TYR A 201 29.07 -1.74 19.41
N ASP A 202 28.90 -1.37 18.13
CA ASP A 202 29.96 -0.68 17.39
C ASP A 202 29.93 0.83 17.72
N ARG A 203 30.85 1.61 17.14
CA ARG A 203 30.98 3.06 17.38
C ARG A 203 29.65 3.80 17.23
N SER A 204 29.32 4.57 18.27
CA SER A 204 28.07 5.33 18.37
C SER A 204 27.83 6.26 17.18
N ALA A 205 26.58 6.27 16.71
CA ALA A 205 25.98 7.45 16.10
C ALA A 205 25.63 8.43 17.24
N PRO A 206 26.28 9.60 17.36
CA PRO A 206 25.97 10.54 18.43
C PRO A 206 24.52 11.07 18.30
N PRO A 207 23.83 11.38 19.41
CA PRO A 207 24.36 11.46 20.77
C PRO A 207 24.21 10.17 21.62
N PHE A 208 23.59 9.10 21.10
CA PHE A 208 23.08 8.00 21.93
C PHE A 208 23.60 6.60 21.52
N TRP A 209 23.83 5.74 22.52
CA TRP A 209 24.29 4.36 22.30
C TRP A 209 23.14 3.39 21.96
N PHE A 210 22.98 3.10 20.67
CA PHE A 210 22.14 1.99 20.18
C PHE A 210 22.98 0.71 20.00
N PRO A 211 22.48 -0.48 20.39
CA PRO A 211 23.17 -1.74 20.12
C PRO A 211 23.14 -2.05 18.61
N THR A 212 24.24 -2.56 18.07
CA THR A 212 24.30 -3.04 16.68
C THR A 212 23.83 -4.48 16.53
N GLN A 213 23.91 -5.29 17.61
CA GLN A 213 23.32 -6.63 17.66
C GLN A 213 22.85 -6.96 19.08
N VAL A 214 21.76 -7.73 19.17
CA VAL A 214 21.27 -8.34 20.42
C VAL A 214 20.96 -9.81 20.21
N THR A 215 21.36 -10.65 21.14
CA THR A 215 21.09 -12.10 21.15
C THR A 215 20.21 -12.46 22.33
N TRP A 216 19.09 -13.18 22.09
CA TRP A 216 18.20 -13.67 23.14
C TRP A 216 18.32 -15.17 23.30
N LYS A 217 18.55 -15.60 24.54
CA LYS A 217 18.59 -17.00 24.97
C LYS A 217 17.44 -17.27 25.93
N VAL A 218 16.87 -18.46 25.87
CA VAL A 218 15.90 -18.98 26.84
C VAL A 218 16.39 -20.35 27.27
N ASP A 219 16.49 -20.57 28.59
CA ASP A 219 17.17 -21.71 29.22
C ASP A 219 18.62 -21.89 28.70
N GLY A 220 19.33 -20.78 28.45
CA GLY A 220 20.67 -20.74 27.86
C GLY A 220 20.75 -21.05 26.35
N VAL A 221 19.66 -21.53 25.73
CA VAL A 221 19.60 -21.84 24.29
C VAL A 221 19.25 -20.58 23.50
N LEU A 222 20.11 -20.19 22.55
CA LEU A 222 19.85 -19.09 21.61
C LEU A 222 18.54 -19.31 20.83
N LYS A 223 17.63 -18.34 20.87
CA LYS A 223 16.34 -18.38 20.17
C LYS A 223 16.27 -17.39 19.01
N LYS A 224 16.81 -16.17 19.22
CA LYS A 224 16.76 -15.06 18.27
C LYS A 224 18.04 -14.21 18.34
N THR A 225 18.41 -13.58 17.23
CA THR A 225 19.42 -12.53 17.14
C THR A 225 18.85 -11.36 16.34
N ALA A 226 18.76 -10.16 16.92
CA ALA A 226 18.48 -8.94 16.16
C ALA A 226 19.79 -8.27 15.75
N ASN A 227 19.83 -7.74 14.53
CA ASN A 227 20.92 -6.92 14.00
C ASN A 227 20.33 -5.57 13.56
N PHE A 228 20.95 -4.47 13.96
CA PHE A 228 20.50 -3.11 13.68
C PHE A 228 21.48 -2.50 12.66
N HIS A 229 20.98 -2.28 11.45
CA HIS A 229 21.80 -1.96 10.26
C HIS A 229 21.97 -0.46 10.08
N SER A 230 20.93 0.30 10.37
CA SER A 230 20.96 1.77 10.38
C SER A 230 20.11 2.30 11.54
N VAL A 231 20.56 3.41 12.14
CA VAL A 231 19.85 4.16 13.17
C VAL A 231 20.08 5.65 12.89
N CYS A 232 18.99 6.37 12.65
CA CYS A 232 18.98 7.82 12.42
C CYS A 232 18.17 8.50 13.53
N TYR A 233 18.75 9.52 14.18
CA TYR A 233 18.10 10.35 15.19
C TYR A 233 17.91 11.77 14.64
N ASP A 234 16.81 12.42 15.00
CA ASP A 234 16.56 13.86 14.83
C ASP A 234 16.81 14.40 13.39
N ASP A 235 16.69 13.52 12.39
CA ASP A 235 16.71 13.91 10.98
C ASP A 235 15.52 14.85 10.70
N GLN A 236 15.80 15.99 10.09
CA GLN A 236 14.83 17.03 9.76
C GLN A 236 13.73 16.54 8.79
N GLY A 237 13.96 15.42 8.09
CA GLY A 237 12.94 14.72 7.31
C GLY A 237 11.90 13.92 8.13
N LEU A 238 12.12 13.68 9.43
CA LEU A 238 11.24 12.83 10.24
C LEU A 238 9.97 13.53 10.73
N GLY A 239 10.04 14.83 11.02
CA GLY A 239 8.92 15.61 11.58
C GLY A 239 8.44 15.13 12.96
N ASP A 240 7.42 15.80 13.50
CA ASP A 240 6.91 15.54 14.87
C ASP A 240 5.74 14.53 14.91
N SER A 241 5.33 14.01 13.75
CA SER A 241 4.20 13.07 13.60
C SER A 241 4.33 12.29 12.29
N ILE A 242 3.93 11.02 12.29
CA ILE A 242 4.01 10.14 11.11
C ILE A 242 2.76 10.36 10.23
N PRO A 243 2.92 10.70 8.94
CA PRO A 243 1.79 10.90 8.04
C PRO A 243 1.17 9.57 7.62
N TRP A 244 -0.16 9.54 7.45
CA TRP A 244 -0.93 8.35 7.06
C TRP A 244 -0.44 7.67 5.78
N THR A 245 0.19 8.43 4.88
CA THR A 245 0.80 7.92 3.64
C THR A 245 1.95 6.92 3.88
N GLU A 246 2.61 6.93 5.05
CA GLU A 246 3.68 5.98 5.39
C GLU A 246 3.17 4.66 6.00
N LEU A 247 1.94 4.65 6.53
CA LEU A 247 1.20 3.42 6.85
C LEU A 247 0.84 2.64 5.57
N GLY A 248 1.01 3.23 4.38
CA GLY A 248 0.48 2.71 3.12
C GLY A 248 -1.00 3.03 2.90
N ALA A 249 -1.66 3.67 3.86
CA ALA A 249 -3.08 4.00 3.78
C ALA A 249 -3.35 5.10 2.73
N PHE A 250 -4.30 4.82 1.83
CA PHE A 250 -4.79 5.74 0.80
C PHE A 250 -6.34 5.71 0.74
N PRO A 251 -6.98 6.67 0.05
CA PRO A 251 -8.43 6.76 0.07
C PRO A 251 -9.11 5.54 -0.58
N GLY A 252 -10.19 5.05 0.02
CA GLY A 252 -10.99 3.92 -0.47
C GLY A 252 -10.84 2.63 0.34
N LEU A 253 -9.80 2.51 1.17
CA LEU A 253 -9.63 1.38 2.08
C LEU A 253 -10.77 1.32 3.10
N SER A 254 -11.35 0.14 3.30
CA SER A 254 -12.46 -0.06 4.24
C SER A 254 -11.95 -0.30 5.66
N VAL A 255 -12.42 0.46 6.64
CA VAL A 255 -11.87 0.45 7.99
C VAL A 255 -12.58 -0.58 8.88
N ILE A 256 -11.82 -1.57 9.36
CA ILE A 256 -12.32 -2.63 10.25
C ILE A 256 -11.91 -2.32 11.68
N ARG A 257 -12.87 -1.94 12.53
CA ARG A 257 -12.68 -1.83 13.98
C ARG A 257 -13.04 -3.14 14.69
N ALA A 258 -12.21 -3.57 15.65
CA ALA A 258 -12.48 -4.75 16.47
C ALA A 258 -13.88 -4.69 17.12
N GLY A 259 -14.65 -5.77 17.06
CA GLY A 259 -16.03 -5.81 17.57
C GLY A 259 -17.06 -4.99 16.76
N GLN A 260 -16.71 -4.51 15.56
CA GLN A 260 -17.65 -3.88 14.62
C GLN A 260 -17.95 -4.74 13.38
N GLU A 261 -17.54 -6.00 13.39
CA GLU A 261 -17.84 -7.00 12.36
C GLU A 261 -19.34 -7.05 12.02
N GLY A 262 -19.66 -7.09 10.72
CA GLY A 262 -21.04 -7.10 10.22
C GLY A 262 -21.77 -5.73 10.20
N LYS A 263 -21.18 -4.66 10.75
CA LYS A 263 -21.70 -3.28 10.56
C LYS A 263 -21.27 -2.75 9.19
N ARG A 264 -21.92 -1.66 8.75
CA ARG A 264 -21.41 -0.88 7.60
C ARG A 264 -20.07 -0.26 7.99
N MET A 265 -18.99 -0.78 7.43
CA MET A 265 -17.64 -0.25 7.64
C MET A 265 -17.56 1.19 7.12
N PRO A 266 -16.93 2.14 7.86
CA PRO A 266 -16.51 3.40 7.30
C PRO A 266 -15.39 3.16 6.27
N ILE A 267 -15.16 4.15 5.41
CA ILE A 267 -14.09 4.14 4.42
C ILE A 267 -13.09 5.22 4.80
N TRP A 268 -11.80 4.93 4.67
CA TRP A 268 -10.73 5.89 4.85
C TRP A 268 -10.71 6.86 3.66
N ASP A 269 -10.74 8.17 3.90
CA ASP A 269 -10.70 9.17 2.83
C ASP A 269 -9.30 9.76 2.54
N GLY A 270 -8.29 9.29 3.26
CA GLY A 270 -6.93 9.84 3.28
C GLY A 270 -6.60 10.58 4.58
N PHE A 271 -7.63 11.10 5.27
CA PHE A 271 -7.49 11.89 6.49
C PHE A 271 -8.36 11.40 7.65
N GLU A 272 -9.58 10.93 7.37
CA GLU A 272 -10.59 10.53 8.36
C GLU A 272 -11.39 9.27 7.96
N GLU A 273 -12.08 8.69 8.95
CA GLU A 273 -13.09 7.65 8.74
C GLU A 273 -14.44 8.27 8.34
N VAL A 274 -14.83 8.16 7.07
CA VAL A 274 -16.11 8.68 6.57
C VAL A 274 -17.15 7.57 6.34
N PRO A 275 -18.46 7.87 6.44
CA PRO A 275 -19.51 6.94 6.01
C PRO A 275 -19.35 6.58 4.52
N ALA A 276 -19.45 5.30 4.17
CA ALA A 276 -19.25 4.83 2.79
C ALA A 276 -20.12 5.56 1.74
N ASN A 277 -21.37 5.91 2.09
CA ASN A 277 -22.25 6.68 1.21
C ASN A 277 -21.79 8.13 0.98
N GLU A 278 -21.04 8.70 1.92
CA GLU A 278 -20.41 10.02 1.78
C GLU A 278 -19.12 9.91 0.97
N PHE A 279 -18.27 8.91 1.26
CA PHE A 279 -17.06 8.63 0.47
C PHE A 279 -17.36 8.53 -1.03
N TRP A 280 -18.32 7.66 -1.41
CA TRP A 280 -18.73 7.49 -2.80
C TRP A 280 -19.46 8.72 -3.38
N SER A 281 -19.83 9.70 -2.55
CA SER A 281 -20.33 11.00 -2.97
C SER A 281 -19.18 11.98 -3.24
N ARG A 282 -18.20 12.09 -2.33
CA ARG A 282 -16.95 12.88 -2.50
C ARG A 282 -16.19 12.40 -3.75
N ALA A 283 -15.97 11.09 -3.88
CA ALA A 283 -15.31 10.46 -5.03
C ALA A 283 -16.02 10.70 -6.37
N LYS A 284 -17.37 10.70 -6.40
CA LYS A 284 -18.15 10.98 -7.63
C LYS A 284 -18.11 12.44 -8.08
N ARG A 285 -17.76 13.39 -7.20
CA ARG A 285 -17.47 14.77 -7.58
C ARG A 285 -16.02 14.97 -8.05
N GLY A 286 -15.13 14.02 -7.74
CA GLY A 286 -13.69 14.11 -7.99
C GLY A 286 -12.91 14.78 -6.85
N GLU A 287 -13.48 14.83 -5.64
CA GLU A 287 -12.85 15.41 -4.45
C GLU A 287 -11.85 14.46 -3.78
N VAL A 288 -11.92 13.18 -4.11
CA VAL A 288 -11.06 12.11 -3.57
C VAL A 288 -10.32 11.45 -4.73
N ASP A 289 -9.01 11.32 -4.59
CA ASP A 289 -8.19 10.53 -5.50
C ASP A 289 -8.34 9.04 -5.21
N LEU A 290 -8.50 8.24 -6.26
CA LEU A 290 -8.67 6.80 -6.22
C LEU A 290 -7.62 6.05 -7.06
N GLU A 291 -6.59 6.73 -7.59
CA GLU A 291 -5.60 6.10 -8.48
C GLU A 291 -4.99 4.84 -7.85
N LYS A 292 -4.37 4.97 -6.67
CA LYS A 292 -3.80 3.84 -5.90
C LYS A 292 -4.82 2.77 -5.49
N PHE A 293 -6.06 3.15 -5.22
CA PHE A 293 -7.12 2.19 -4.89
C PHE A 293 -7.51 1.34 -6.10
N ASN A 294 -7.64 1.98 -7.27
CA ASN A 294 -7.92 1.28 -8.53
C ASN A 294 -6.73 0.40 -8.96
N GLU A 295 -5.49 0.84 -8.72
CA GLU A 295 -4.28 0.02 -8.92
C GLU A 295 -4.29 -1.23 -8.02
N LEU A 296 -4.52 -1.09 -6.71
CA LEU A 296 -4.62 -2.21 -5.78
C LEU A 296 -5.75 -3.19 -6.18
N VAL A 297 -6.93 -2.67 -6.51
CA VAL A 297 -8.06 -3.45 -7.03
C VAL A 297 -7.69 -4.24 -8.28
N ALA A 298 -7.01 -3.60 -9.24
CA ALA A 298 -6.61 -4.25 -10.48
C ALA A 298 -5.61 -5.37 -10.21
N ARG A 299 -4.63 -5.11 -9.34
CA ARG A 299 -3.61 -6.09 -8.88
C ARG A 299 -4.29 -7.33 -8.28
N ILE A 300 -5.11 -7.13 -7.24
CA ILE A 300 -5.89 -8.20 -6.58
C ILE A 300 -6.77 -8.97 -7.58
N ARG A 301 -7.46 -8.26 -8.49
CA ARG A 301 -8.36 -8.86 -9.48
C ARG A 301 -7.62 -9.75 -10.49
N ASN A 302 -6.40 -9.38 -10.87
CA ASN A 302 -5.57 -10.17 -11.78
C ASN A 302 -4.93 -11.40 -11.09
N GLY A 303 -5.05 -11.51 -9.75
CA GLY A 303 -4.28 -12.47 -8.96
C GLY A 303 -2.81 -12.06 -8.80
N GLU A 304 -2.49 -10.80 -9.08
CA GLU A 304 -1.21 -10.19 -8.77
C GLU A 304 -1.20 -9.76 -7.29
N GLY A 305 -0.08 -9.98 -6.60
CA GLY A 305 0.04 -9.81 -5.16
C GLY A 305 0.92 -10.93 -4.59
N GLN A 306 1.71 -10.62 -3.55
CA GLN A 306 2.61 -11.63 -2.95
C GLN A 306 1.90 -12.45 -1.87
N GLY A 307 0.89 -11.88 -1.22
CA GLY A 307 -0.04 -12.65 -0.40
C GLY A 307 -1.03 -13.44 -1.24
N ARG A 308 -1.40 -14.64 -0.78
CA ARG A 308 -2.70 -15.21 -1.13
C ARG A 308 -3.76 -14.16 -0.85
N THR A 309 -4.63 -13.89 -1.82
CA THR A 309 -5.98 -13.42 -1.54
C THR A 309 -6.55 -14.29 -0.41
N PRO A 310 -6.92 -13.72 0.75
CA PRO A 310 -7.45 -14.54 1.84
C PRO A 310 -8.65 -15.32 1.31
N LYS A 311 -8.79 -16.61 1.67
CA LYS A 311 -9.90 -17.48 1.20
C LYS A 311 -11.31 -16.98 1.57
N PHE A 312 -11.38 -15.86 2.28
CA PHE A 312 -12.57 -15.12 2.67
C PHE A 312 -12.98 -14.05 1.63
N TYR A 313 -12.10 -13.67 0.71
CA TYR A 313 -12.42 -12.80 -0.43
C TYR A 313 -12.71 -13.64 -1.67
N ASP A 314 -13.99 -13.86 -1.93
CA ASP A 314 -14.46 -14.03 -3.30
C ASP A 314 -14.32 -12.68 -4.02
N PRO A 315 -13.61 -12.57 -5.15
CA PRO A 315 -13.56 -11.34 -5.94
C PRO A 315 -14.93 -10.84 -6.39
N ALA A 316 -15.95 -11.69 -6.45
CA ALA A 316 -17.34 -11.29 -6.70
C ALA A 316 -18.10 -10.75 -5.46
N SER A 317 -17.55 -10.94 -4.25
CA SER A 317 -18.11 -10.37 -3.01
C SER A 317 -17.65 -8.94 -2.72
N LEU A 318 -16.57 -8.47 -3.37
CA LEU A 318 -16.24 -7.05 -3.40
C LEU A 318 -17.36 -6.33 -4.15
N GLU A 319 -18.17 -5.51 -3.44
CA GLU A 319 -19.43 -4.98 -3.98
C GLU A 319 -19.23 -4.39 -5.39
N PRO A 320 -19.92 -4.88 -6.43
CA PRO A 320 -19.77 -4.35 -7.79
C PRO A 320 -19.97 -2.83 -7.86
N ARG A 321 -20.80 -2.26 -6.97
CA ARG A 321 -21.02 -0.82 -6.82
C ARG A 321 -19.76 0.00 -6.52
N ILE A 322 -18.75 -0.62 -5.91
CA ILE A 322 -17.45 -0.02 -5.58
C ILE A 322 -16.49 -0.11 -6.78
N LEU A 323 -16.63 -1.14 -7.63
CA LEU A 323 -15.58 -1.53 -8.60
C LEU A 323 -15.99 -1.54 -10.09
N THR A 324 -17.28 -1.45 -10.44
CA THR A 324 -17.72 -1.57 -11.85
C THR A 324 -17.95 -0.25 -12.60
N HIS A 325 -17.80 0.91 -11.95
CA HIS A 325 -17.60 2.17 -12.67
C HIS A 325 -16.11 2.33 -13.04
N ALA A 326 -15.62 1.43 -13.87
CA ALA A 326 -14.56 1.80 -14.81
C ALA A 326 -15.13 3.00 -15.61
N PRO A 327 -14.50 4.18 -15.57
CA PRO A 327 -15.13 5.40 -16.08
C PRO A 327 -15.43 5.23 -17.57
N SER A 328 -16.70 5.40 -17.93
CA SER A 328 -17.11 5.38 -19.34
C SER A 328 -16.32 6.46 -20.11
N LEU A 329 -16.09 6.24 -21.40
CA LEU A 329 -15.35 7.19 -22.24
C LEU A 329 -15.89 8.64 -22.16
N TRP A 330 -17.17 8.80 -21.80
CA TRP A 330 -17.82 10.08 -21.59
C TRP A 330 -17.56 10.68 -20.21
N GLU A 331 -17.53 9.87 -19.15
CA GLU A 331 -17.09 10.28 -17.80
C GLU A 331 -15.62 10.68 -17.81
N ASP A 332 -14.79 9.93 -18.54
CA ASP A 332 -13.37 10.19 -18.68
C ASP A 332 -13.10 11.44 -19.54
N TYR A 333 -13.84 11.63 -20.65
CA TYR A 333 -13.83 12.88 -21.41
C TYR A 333 -14.26 14.08 -20.55
N THR A 334 -15.31 13.92 -19.74
CA THR A 334 -15.84 15.00 -18.87
C THR A 334 -14.85 15.35 -17.77
N ARG A 335 -14.19 14.36 -17.14
CA ARG A 335 -13.12 14.56 -16.16
C ARG A 335 -11.94 15.33 -16.77
N ARG A 336 -11.46 14.89 -17.94
CA ARG A 336 -10.38 15.57 -18.69
C ARG A 336 -10.78 16.98 -19.13
N PHE A 337 -12.07 17.23 -19.44
CA PHE A 337 -12.59 18.56 -19.75
C PHE A 337 -12.56 19.49 -18.53
N ILE A 338 -13.08 19.03 -17.38
CA ILE A 338 -13.05 19.75 -16.09
C ILE A 338 -11.61 20.15 -15.73
N GLN A 339 -10.67 19.19 -15.79
CA GLN A 339 -9.25 19.42 -15.51
C GLN A 339 -8.61 20.42 -16.50
N ARG A 340 -8.83 20.23 -17.81
CA ARG A 340 -8.24 21.07 -18.87
C ARG A 340 -8.68 22.53 -18.80
N PHE A 341 -9.94 22.79 -18.44
CA PHE A 341 -10.50 24.14 -18.37
C PHE A 341 -10.58 24.72 -16.95
N ARG A 342 -10.08 23.97 -15.95
CA ARG A 342 -10.10 24.32 -14.51
C ARG A 342 -11.47 24.80 -14.06
N LEU A 343 -12.49 23.98 -14.29
CA LEU A 343 -13.85 24.27 -13.81
C LEU A 343 -13.89 24.07 -12.29
N GLU A 344 -14.56 24.97 -11.57
CA GLU A 344 -14.67 24.94 -10.10
C GLU A 344 -16.15 25.02 -9.65
N GLY A 345 -16.46 24.47 -8.47
CA GLY A 345 -17.78 24.53 -7.84
C GLY A 345 -18.95 24.18 -8.80
N GLU A 346 -19.92 25.10 -8.93
CA GLU A 346 -21.10 24.92 -9.79
C GLU A 346 -20.80 24.61 -11.27
N GLN A 347 -19.58 24.88 -11.77
CA GLN A 347 -19.20 24.50 -13.14
C GLN A 347 -18.93 22.99 -13.23
N ILE A 348 -18.36 22.39 -12.18
CA ILE A 348 -18.15 20.94 -12.05
C ILE A 348 -19.51 20.24 -11.98
N ASP A 349 -20.42 20.72 -11.13
CA ASP A 349 -21.77 20.16 -11.00
C ASP A 349 -22.55 20.25 -12.32
N ARG A 350 -22.46 21.38 -13.04
CA ARG A 350 -23.08 21.53 -14.36
C ARG A 350 -22.47 20.62 -15.43
N ALA A 351 -21.16 20.36 -15.39
CA ALA A 351 -20.52 19.40 -16.28
C ALA A 351 -21.01 17.96 -16.04
N TRP A 352 -21.04 17.52 -14.77
CA TRP A 352 -21.55 16.19 -14.41
C TRP A 352 -23.07 16.04 -14.60
N MET A 353 -23.85 17.12 -14.45
CA MET A 353 -25.28 17.14 -14.74
C MET A 353 -25.55 17.00 -16.24
N HIS A 354 -24.86 17.78 -17.08
CA HIS A 354 -24.98 17.68 -18.54
C HIS A 354 -24.57 16.31 -19.08
N LEU A 355 -23.54 15.69 -18.46
CA LEU A 355 -23.19 14.30 -18.75
C LEU A 355 -24.32 13.32 -18.42
N LYS A 356 -24.94 13.42 -17.24
CA LYS A 356 -26.09 12.56 -16.86
C LYS A 356 -27.28 12.73 -17.80
N GLU A 357 -27.56 13.97 -18.24
CA GLU A 357 -28.60 14.26 -19.23
C GLU A 357 -28.30 13.64 -20.61
N CYS A 358 -27.02 13.52 -21.00
CA CYS A 358 -26.62 12.81 -22.22
C CYS A 358 -26.62 11.28 -22.02
N GLN A 359 -26.18 10.78 -20.87
CA GLN A 359 -26.15 9.35 -20.53
C GLN A 359 -27.57 8.75 -20.52
N LYS A 360 -28.57 9.45 -19.98
CA LYS A 360 -29.96 8.95 -19.86
C LYS A 360 -30.57 8.43 -21.18
N PRO A 361 -30.62 9.19 -22.29
CA PRO A 361 -31.12 8.68 -23.57
C PRO A 361 -30.19 7.63 -24.21
N ALA A 362 -28.88 7.71 -23.98
CA ALA A 362 -27.94 6.71 -24.49
C ALA A 362 -28.15 5.34 -23.83
N TYR A 363 -28.38 5.29 -22.51
CA TYR A 363 -28.72 4.05 -21.80
C TYR A 363 -30.10 3.51 -22.19
N ALA A 364 -31.10 4.37 -22.41
CA ALA A 364 -32.41 3.93 -22.89
C ALA A 364 -32.31 3.23 -24.27
N TYR A 365 -31.56 3.82 -25.20
CA TYR A 365 -31.31 3.24 -26.52
C TYR A 365 -30.44 1.97 -26.45
N LEU A 366 -29.42 1.92 -25.57
CA LEU A 366 -28.63 0.70 -25.33
C LEU A 366 -29.46 -0.46 -24.77
N ASP A 367 -30.45 -0.19 -23.91
CA ASP A 367 -31.32 -1.24 -23.37
C ASP A 367 -32.33 -1.76 -24.41
N GLU A 368 -32.79 -0.88 -25.30
CA GLU A 368 -33.62 -1.23 -26.46
C GLU A 368 -32.85 -2.08 -27.49
N GLN A 369 -31.62 -1.69 -27.85
CA GLN A 369 -30.77 -2.42 -28.82
C GLN A 369 -30.00 -3.61 -28.24
N LYS A 370 -30.14 -3.86 -26.93
CA LYS A 370 -29.38 -4.85 -26.14
C LYS A 370 -29.36 -6.26 -26.73
N SER A 371 -30.46 -6.69 -27.35
CA SER A 371 -30.58 -7.98 -28.03
C SER A 371 -29.80 -8.00 -29.35
N ALA A 372 -30.00 -7.00 -30.21
CA ALA A 372 -29.34 -6.88 -31.51
C ALA A 372 -27.82 -6.70 -31.38
N ILE A 373 -27.35 -5.94 -30.39
CA ILE A 373 -25.93 -5.80 -30.06
C ILE A 373 -25.34 -7.15 -29.65
N ARG A 374 -25.96 -7.84 -28.68
CA ARG A 374 -25.49 -9.16 -28.21
C ARG A 374 -25.51 -10.23 -29.30
N GLU A 375 -26.50 -10.20 -30.19
CA GLU A 375 -26.56 -11.09 -31.35
C GLU A 375 -25.36 -10.85 -32.26
N ALA A 376 -25.14 -9.60 -32.70
CA ALA A 376 -24.02 -9.24 -33.57
C ALA A 376 -22.65 -9.48 -32.92
N GLU A 377 -22.48 -9.23 -31.62
CA GLU A 377 -21.27 -9.58 -30.86
C GLU A 377 -21.04 -11.10 -30.80
N THR A 378 -22.12 -11.88 -30.65
CA THR A 378 -22.05 -13.36 -30.62
C THR A 378 -21.75 -13.95 -32.00
N GLU A 379 -22.32 -13.39 -33.07
CA GLU A 379 -21.99 -13.72 -34.45
C GLU A 379 -20.52 -13.40 -34.74
N ARG A 380 -20.08 -12.19 -34.40
CA ARG A 380 -18.70 -11.72 -34.56
C ARG A 380 -17.70 -12.62 -33.84
N ALA A 381 -17.99 -13.01 -32.61
CA ALA A 381 -17.15 -13.92 -31.84
C ALA A 381 -17.03 -15.32 -32.48
N LYS A 382 -18.12 -15.84 -33.08
CA LYS A 382 -18.09 -17.10 -33.84
C LYS A 382 -17.24 -16.97 -35.11
N VAL A 383 -17.48 -15.93 -35.92
CA VAL A 383 -16.76 -15.71 -37.18
C VAL A 383 -15.26 -15.51 -36.94
N ALA A 384 -14.89 -14.73 -35.90
CA ALA A 384 -13.50 -14.57 -35.49
C ALA A 384 -12.86 -15.89 -35.00
N ALA A 385 -13.60 -16.74 -34.29
CA ALA A 385 -13.12 -18.04 -33.85
C ALA A 385 -12.93 -19.03 -35.03
N GLU A 386 -13.81 -19.03 -36.03
CA GLU A 386 -13.61 -19.83 -37.25
C GLU A 386 -12.44 -19.29 -38.09
N LEU A 387 -12.29 -17.97 -38.22
CA LEU A 387 -11.15 -17.35 -38.91
C LEU A 387 -9.82 -17.74 -38.26
N ALA A 388 -9.75 -17.72 -36.92
CA ALA A 388 -8.56 -18.14 -36.17
C ALA A 388 -8.23 -19.63 -36.40
N LYS A 389 -9.22 -20.53 -36.51
CA LYS A 389 -8.98 -21.94 -36.87
C LYS A 389 -8.43 -22.08 -38.28
N VAL A 390 -8.96 -21.33 -39.26
CA VAL A 390 -8.48 -21.33 -40.65
C VAL A 390 -7.04 -20.84 -40.72
N GLU A 391 -6.67 -19.82 -39.95
CA GLU A 391 -5.30 -19.31 -39.89
C GLU A 391 -4.33 -20.30 -39.23
N VAL A 392 -4.71 -20.93 -38.12
CA VAL A 392 -3.90 -22.01 -37.49
C VAL A 392 -3.73 -23.21 -38.44
N ALA A 393 -4.78 -23.62 -39.15
CA ALA A 393 -4.71 -24.70 -40.14
C ALA A 393 -3.80 -24.34 -41.33
N ALA A 394 -3.84 -23.08 -41.79
CA ALA A 394 -2.99 -22.60 -42.87
C ALA A 394 -1.50 -22.55 -42.47
N GLU A 395 -1.17 -22.14 -41.24
CA GLU A 395 0.22 -22.23 -40.77
C GLU A 395 0.69 -23.67 -40.55
N LEU A 396 -0.18 -24.56 -40.04
CA LEU A 396 0.13 -25.98 -39.91
C LEU A 396 0.46 -26.62 -41.27
N ALA A 397 -0.37 -26.35 -42.30
CA ALA A 397 -0.17 -26.85 -43.65
C ALA A 397 1.15 -26.36 -44.28
N LYS A 398 1.60 -25.12 -44.00
CA LYS A 398 2.93 -24.65 -44.41
C LYS A 398 4.05 -25.42 -43.73
N VAL A 399 3.95 -25.63 -42.42
CA VAL A 399 4.96 -26.39 -41.65
C VAL A 399 5.07 -27.84 -42.15
N GLU A 400 3.94 -28.47 -42.50
CA GLU A 400 3.93 -29.80 -43.11
C GLU A 400 4.50 -29.79 -44.54
N ALA A 401 4.16 -28.81 -45.37
CA ALA A 401 4.71 -28.68 -46.72
C ALA A 401 6.24 -28.41 -46.73
N ASP A 402 6.75 -27.61 -45.80
CA ASP A 402 8.20 -27.38 -45.64
C ASP A 402 8.91 -28.60 -45.06
N ARG A 403 8.25 -29.38 -44.18
CA ARG A 403 8.74 -30.68 -43.70
C ARG A 403 8.74 -31.76 -44.80
N ALA A 404 7.84 -31.66 -45.78
CA ALA A 404 7.74 -32.57 -46.91
C ALA A 404 8.76 -32.31 -48.02
N LYS A 405 9.41 -31.14 -48.05
CA LYS A 405 10.51 -30.87 -48.98
C LYS A 405 11.70 -31.79 -48.67
N PRO A 406 12.10 -32.70 -49.57
CA PRO A 406 13.22 -33.60 -49.31
C PRO A 406 14.50 -32.76 -49.15
N ALA A 407 15.24 -32.99 -48.06
CA ALA A 407 16.47 -32.27 -47.78
C ALA A 407 17.45 -32.43 -48.96
N ALA A 408 17.70 -31.33 -49.68
CA ALA A 408 18.56 -31.33 -50.86
C ALA A 408 19.98 -31.76 -50.47
N ASN A 409 20.33 -33.00 -50.83
CA ASN A 409 21.54 -33.68 -50.36
C ASN A 409 22.79 -32.87 -50.75
N PRO A 410 23.56 -32.31 -49.79
CA PRO A 410 24.70 -31.45 -50.10
C PRO A 410 25.83 -32.27 -50.73
N SER A 411 25.91 -32.23 -52.06
CA SER A 411 26.83 -33.06 -52.84
C SER A 411 28.29 -32.77 -52.48
N ARG A 412 28.99 -33.77 -51.92
CA ARG A 412 30.43 -33.73 -51.64
C ARG A 412 31.25 -33.56 -52.93
N SER A 413 31.57 -32.32 -53.30
CA SER A 413 32.61 -32.03 -54.29
C SER A 413 33.98 -31.93 -53.62
N ALA A 414 34.67 -33.06 -53.44
CA ALA A 414 36.05 -33.06 -52.98
C ALA A 414 36.98 -32.58 -54.11
N GLY A 415 37.68 -31.47 -53.92
CA GLY A 415 38.56 -30.87 -54.93
C GLY A 415 39.72 -30.11 -54.30
N ALA A 416 40.85 -30.80 -54.09
CA ALA A 416 42.00 -30.22 -53.40
C ALA A 416 42.86 -29.35 -54.33
N LYS A 417 43.24 -28.16 -53.87
CA LYS A 417 44.44 -27.47 -54.35
C LYS A 417 45.01 -26.53 -53.28
N ALA A 418 46.18 -26.87 -52.75
CA ALA A 418 46.91 -26.00 -51.83
C ALA A 418 47.62 -24.88 -52.61
N LYS A 419 47.59 -23.65 -52.07
CA LYS A 419 48.65 -22.66 -52.27
C LYS A 419 48.69 -21.67 -51.11
N SER A 420 49.89 -21.20 -50.82
CA SER A 420 50.25 -20.41 -49.64
C SER A 420 50.23 -18.90 -49.89
N SER A 421 49.71 -18.14 -48.92
CA SER A 421 50.20 -16.79 -48.60
C SER A 421 49.91 -16.47 -47.12
N ALA A 422 50.72 -15.61 -46.51
CA ALA A 422 50.59 -15.24 -45.10
C ALA A 422 49.61 -14.08 -44.89
N GLY A 423 49.03 -13.97 -43.70
CA GLY A 423 48.17 -12.85 -43.25
C GLY A 423 48.02 -12.88 -41.73
N ALA A 424 48.16 -11.73 -41.08
CA ALA A 424 48.32 -11.63 -39.62
C ALA A 424 47.00 -11.40 -38.84
N GLY A 425 47.02 -11.74 -37.55
CA GLY A 425 46.03 -11.31 -36.55
C GLY A 425 44.78 -12.19 -36.45
N THR A 426 44.14 -12.33 -35.28
CA THR A 426 44.44 -11.81 -33.93
C THR A 426 44.09 -12.84 -32.86
N LYS A 427 44.50 -12.59 -31.60
CA LYS A 427 43.96 -13.30 -30.44
C LYS A 427 42.43 -13.09 -30.34
N ASP A 428 41.72 -14.03 -29.74
CA ASP A 428 41.26 -13.82 -28.36
C ASP A 428 40.94 -15.14 -27.64
N GLU A 429 40.85 -15.07 -26.32
CA GLU A 429 40.78 -16.20 -25.42
C GLU A 429 39.34 -16.45 -24.97
N THR A 430 38.91 -17.71 -24.92
CA THR A 430 37.85 -18.11 -23.99
C THR A 430 38.16 -19.50 -23.46
N SER A 431 38.43 -19.57 -22.15
CA SER A 431 38.72 -20.80 -21.43
C SER A 431 37.47 -21.66 -21.28
N GLY A 432 37.64 -22.98 -21.27
CA GLY A 432 36.57 -23.90 -20.93
C GLY A 432 36.32 -23.95 -19.41
N SER A 433 35.09 -24.31 -19.02
CA SER A 433 34.78 -24.78 -17.68
C SER A 433 34.27 -26.22 -17.73
N ALA A 434 34.57 -27.00 -16.70
CA ALA A 434 34.52 -28.46 -16.75
C ALA A 434 33.27 -29.06 -16.09
N ARG A 435 33.00 -30.33 -16.40
CA ARG A 435 31.97 -31.15 -15.75
C ARG A 435 32.37 -31.51 -14.32
N THR A 436 31.43 -31.34 -13.39
CA THR A 436 31.25 -32.22 -12.22
C THR A 436 29.80 -32.67 -12.24
N LYS A 437 29.50 -33.94 -12.51
CA LYS A 437 29.65 -35.13 -11.64
C LYS A 437 28.70 -35.12 -10.45
N ASP A 438 27.96 -36.21 -10.38
CA ASP A 438 27.03 -36.63 -9.35
C ASP A 438 27.78 -37.04 -8.08
N ASP A 439 27.18 -36.81 -6.92
CA ASP A 439 27.39 -37.62 -5.72
C ASP A 439 26.05 -37.74 -4.98
N ALA A 440 25.81 -38.90 -4.39
CA ALA A 440 24.58 -39.23 -3.68
C ALA A 440 24.91 -39.80 -2.29
N SER A 441 24.19 -39.36 -1.26
CA SER A 441 24.35 -39.89 0.10
C SER A 441 23.04 -39.83 0.88
N ASP A 442 22.62 -41.00 1.34
CA ASP A 442 21.99 -41.30 2.63
C ASP A 442 21.01 -40.27 3.25
N ARG A 443 19.72 -40.60 3.16
CA ARG A 443 18.71 -40.20 4.14
C ARG A 443 18.45 -41.34 5.10
N ASP A 444 19.03 -41.24 6.29
CA ASP A 444 18.72 -42.16 7.38
C ASP A 444 17.27 -41.97 7.87
N ARG A 445 16.66 -43.04 8.39
CA ARG A 445 15.25 -43.09 8.81
C ARG A 445 15.13 -43.53 10.27
N THR A 446 15.01 -42.58 11.18
CA THR A 446 14.49 -42.85 12.53
C THR A 446 12.96 -42.91 12.51
N LYS A 447 12.40 -43.73 13.40
CA LYS A 447 11.01 -44.24 13.32
C LYS A 447 10.48 -44.54 14.71
N ASP A 448 9.95 -43.52 15.37
CA ASP A 448 9.19 -43.62 16.63
C ASP A 448 7.78 -43.07 16.36
N GLU A 449 6.74 -43.90 16.28
CA GLU A 449 6.07 -44.66 17.35
C GLU A 449 4.99 -43.82 18.04
N ALA A 450 3.82 -44.43 18.28
CA ALA A 450 2.59 -43.70 18.58
C ALA A 450 2.22 -43.75 20.07
N SER A 451 1.61 -42.66 20.54
CA SER A 451 0.68 -42.70 21.66
C SER A 451 -0.58 -41.95 21.26
N GLY A 452 -1.75 -42.54 21.51
CA GLY A 452 -3.05 -41.96 21.18
C GLY A 452 -3.94 -41.87 22.40
N SER A 453 -5.03 -41.10 22.33
CA SER A 453 -6.04 -41.09 23.37
C SER A 453 -7.45 -40.76 22.84
N ALA A 454 -8.42 -41.54 23.32
CA ALA A 454 -9.86 -41.30 23.47
C ALA A 454 -10.73 -40.74 22.31
N ARG A 455 -11.96 -41.29 22.21
CA ARG A 455 -13.05 -40.88 21.30
C ARG A 455 -14.21 -40.18 22.03
N THR A 456 -14.89 -39.31 21.29
CA THR A 456 -16.30 -38.85 21.37
C THR A 456 -16.82 -38.72 19.92
N LYS A 457 -18.09 -38.90 19.50
CA LYS A 457 -19.38 -39.30 20.12
C LYS A 457 -19.94 -38.40 21.23
N ASP A 458 -21.13 -37.78 21.12
CA ASP A 458 -22.14 -37.62 20.03
C ASP A 458 -22.74 -36.19 20.17
N GLU A 459 -23.77 -35.64 19.49
CA GLU A 459 -24.85 -36.07 18.56
C GLU A 459 -24.96 -35.03 17.40
N ALA A 460 -25.47 -35.30 16.18
CA ALA A 460 -26.77 -35.80 15.69
C ALA A 460 -27.92 -34.76 15.59
N SER A 461 -28.01 -34.07 14.45
CA SER A 461 -29.20 -33.40 13.88
C SER A 461 -28.90 -33.12 12.39
N ALA A 462 -29.61 -33.55 11.34
CA ALA A 462 -31.05 -33.72 11.04
C ALA A 462 -31.67 -32.50 10.31
N GLY A 463 -32.26 -32.77 9.14
CA GLY A 463 -32.85 -31.78 8.21
C GLY A 463 -31.89 -31.29 7.11
N ASP A 464 -32.31 -31.13 5.84
CA ASP A 464 -33.47 -31.74 5.18
C ASP A 464 -33.24 -31.86 3.65
N ARG A 465 -34.00 -32.71 2.95
CA ARG A 465 -33.84 -33.00 1.52
C ARG A 465 -34.98 -32.43 0.67
N VAL A 466 -34.72 -31.37 -0.07
CA VAL A 466 -35.55 -30.99 -1.22
C VAL A 466 -35.09 -31.74 -2.46
N LYS A 467 -35.93 -32.63 -2.97
CA LYS A 467 -35.84 -33.13 -4.36
C LYS A 467 -36.29 -32.02 -5.32
N VAL A 468 -35.70 -32.00 -6.50
CA VAL A 468 -36.34 -31.49 -7.73
C VAL A 468 -36.21 -32.60 -8.76
N ASP A 469 -37.34 -33.04 -9.34
CA ASP A 469 -37.39 -34.24 -10.18
C ASP A 469 -36.96 -33.96 -11.63
N ALA A 470 -36.44 -34.99 -12.30
CA ALA A 470 -36.04 -34.93 -13.69
C ALA A 470 -37.22 -35.27 -14.63
N SER A 471 -37.30 -34.57 -15.76
CA SER A 471 -38.13 -34.91 -16.92
C SER A 471 -37.22 -34.84 -18.15
N ALA A 472 -36.85 -35.95 -18.79
CA ALA A 472 -37.66 -36.86 -19.62
C ALA A 472 -37.56 -36.49 -21.12
N GLY A 473 -37.03 -37.41 -21.92
CA GLY A 473 -36.61 -37.19 -23.31
C GLY A 473 -35.17 -37.67 -23.54
N GLY A 474 -34.90 -38.82 -24.15
CA GLY A 474 -35.82 -39.83 -24.69
C GLY A 474 -35.80 -39.89 -26.22
N SER A 475 -34.73 -40.46 -26.78
CA SER A 475 -34.67 -40.91 -28.17
C SER A 475 -33.73 -42.12 -28.28
N SER A 476 -34.12 -43.13 -29.05
CA SER A 476 -33.39 -44.38 -29.22
C SER A 476 -32.29 -44.25 -30.27
N GLN A 477 -31.24 -45.07 -30.15
CA GLN A 477 -30.33 -45.33 -31.26
C GLN A 477 -30.10 -46.84 -31.40
N GLU A 478 -30.72 -47.42 -32.43
CA GLU A 478 -30.64 -48.86 -32.71
C GLU A 478 -29.29 -49.27 -33.31
N ARG A 479 -28.94 -50.54 -33.15
CA ARG A 479 -27.81 -51.16 -33.84
C ARG A 479 -28.28 -51.77 -35.16
N SER A 480 -27.86 -51.22 -36.29
CA SER A 480 -27.92 -51.90 -37.60
C SER A 480 -26.51 -52.02 -38.18
N ALA A 481 -26.02 -53.25 -38.32
CA ALA A 481 -24.72 -53.51 -38.92
C ALA A 481 -24.86 -53.61 -40.45
N ALA A 482 -24.18 -52.73 -41.19
CA ALA A 482 -24.18 -52.75 -42.65
C ALA A 482 -22.76 -52.56 -43.22
N LYS A 483 -22.15 -53.69 -43.58
CA LYS A 483 -21.33 -53.92 -44.77
C LYS A 483 -20.44 -52.77 -45.28
N ALA A 484 -19.13 -52.90 -45.09
CA ALA A 484 -18.14 -52.09 -45.79
C ALA A 484 -18.16 -52.34 -47.32
N SER A 485 -17.91 -51.28 -48.08
CA SER A 485 -17.61 -51.31 -49.52
C SER A 485 -16.74 -50.11 -49.86
N ASP A 486 -15.58 -50.33 -50.48
CA ASP A 486 -14.66 -49.26 -50.86
C ASP A 486 -15.24 -48.31 -51.93
N PRO A 487 -15.00 -46.99 -51.80
CA PRO A 487 -14.97 -46.06 -52.91
C PRO A 487 -13.53 -45.59 -53.14
N THR A 488 -12.77 -46.30 -53.96
CA THR A 488 -11.40 -45.91 -54.35
C THR A 488 -11.44 -44.75 -55.36
N SER A 489 -11.52 -43.51 -54.86
CA SER A 489 -11.37 -42.29 -55.68
C SER A 489 -10.68 -41.19 -54.86
N ALA A 490 -9.43 -40.87 -55.19
CA ALA A 490 -8.61 -39.92 -54.43
C ALA A 490 -8.80 -38.45 -54.87
N ASP A 491 -9.43 -38.21 -56.02
CA ASP A 491 -9.37 -36.94 -56.75
C ASP A 491 -10.51 -35.95 -56.40
N ALA A 492 -11.01 -35.97 -55.15
CA ALA A 492 -12.18 -35.19 -54.72
C ALA A 492 -12.06 -34.52 -53.33
N ALA A 493 -10.86 -34.48 -52.74
CA ALA A 493 -10.66 -34.02 -51.36
C ALA A 493 -10.36 -32.51 -51.20
N ASP A 494 -9.85 -31.83 -52.24
CA ASP A 494 -9.24 -30.50 -52.11
C ASP A 494 -10.24 -29.31 -52.03
N ASP A 495 -11.49 -29.47 -52.49
CA ASP A 495 -12.44 -28.35 -52.69
C ASP A 495 -13.44 -28.16 -51.52
N ALA A 496 -13.49 -29.08 -50.56
CA ALA A 496 -14.54 -29.12 -49.53
C ALA A 496 -14.18 -28.40 -48.21
N GLY A 497 -12.90 -28.16 -47.93
CA GLY A 497 -12.44 -27.64 -46.62
C GLY A 497 -12.40 -26.12 -46.50
N ALA A 498 -12.31 -25.39 -47.62
CA ALA A 498 -12.07 -23.96 -47.63
C ALA A 498 -13.34 -23.14 -47.85
N LYS A 499 -14.07 -22.81 -46.77
CA LYS A 499 -14.72 -21.48 -46.72
C LYS A 499 -13.57 -20.47 -46.90
N PRO A 500 -13.47 -19.74 -48.03
CA PRO A 500 -12.25 -18.99 -48.33
C PRO A 500 -12.06 -17.92 -47.25
N ARG A 501 -10.81 -17.76 -46.76
CA ARG A 501 -10.47 -16.83 -45.65
C ARG A 501 -11.06 -15.44 -45.86
N ALA A 502 -11.07 -14.96 -47.10
CA ALA A 502 -11.72 -13.72 -47.52
C ALA A 502 -13.21 -13.67 -47.16
N ALA A 503 -14.00 -14.71 -47.38
CA ALA A 503 -15.42 -14.72 -47.05
C ALA A 503 -15.70 -14.62 -45.53
N LEU A 504 -14.81 -15.16 -44.68
CA LEU A 504 -14.89 -14.96 -43.23
C LEU A 504 -14.45 -13.55 -42.81
N GLN A 505 -13.51 -12.94 -43.53
CA GLN A 505 -13.09 -11.55 -43.33
C GLN A 505 -14.20 -10.56 -43.75
N ASP A 506 -14.81 -10.78 -44.92
CA ASP A 506 -16.00 -10.09 -45.41
C ASP A 506 -17.20 -10.20 -44.44
N GLU A 507 -17.39 -11.39 -43.83
CA GLU A 507 -18.45 -11.66 -42.85
C GLU A 507 -18.17 -10.90 -41.53
N LEU A 508 -16.90 -10.85 -41.10
CA LEU A 508 -16.46 -10.08 -39.93
C LEU A 508 -16.59 -8.56 -40.14
N GLU A 509 -16.20 -8.04 -41.31
CA GLU A 509 -16.32 -6.61 -41.64
C GLU A 509 -17.78 -6.16 -41.69
N LYS A 510 -18.68 -6.98 -42.23
CA LYS A 510 -20.14 -6.73 -42.21
C LYS A 510 -20.71 -6.70 -40.79
N LEU A 511 -20.16 -7.51 -39.88
CA LEU A 511 -20.55 -7.52 -38.46
C LEU A 511 -19.98 -6.31 -37.70
N ASP A 512 -18.77 -5.87 -38.02
CA ASP A 512 -18.21 -4.61 -37.52
C ASP A 512 -18.98 -3.38 -38.05
N GLU A 513 -19.40 -3.37 -39.31
CA GLU A 513 -20.35 -2.37 -39.82
C GLU A 513 -21.70 -2.42 -39.10
N ARG A 514 -22.25 -3.61 -38.84
CA ARG A 514 -23.53 -3.81 -38.13
C ARG A 514 -23.46 -3.23 -36.72
N LEU A 515 -22.39 -3.55 -35.97
CA LEU A 515 -22.15 -2.99 -34.65
C LEU A 515 -21.92 -1.47 -34.70
N LYS A 516 -21.14 -0.97 -35.65
CA LYS A 516 -20.93 0.48 -35.82
C LYS A 516 -22.25 1.23 -36.05
N LYS A 517 -23.14 0.70 -36.90
CA LYS A 517 -24.49 1.28 -37.15
C LYS A 517 -25.40 1.19 -35.91
N LEU A 518 -25.24 0.18 -35.07
CA LEU A 518 -25.92 0.09 -33.76
C LEU A 518 -25.35 1.06 -32.72
N TYR A 519 -24.07 1.43 -32.78
CA TYR A 519 -23.46 2.41 -31.86
C TYR A 519 -23.53 3.86 -32.37
N GLU A 520 -23.76 4.11 -33.66
CA GLU A 520 -23.80 5.45 -34.27
C GLU A 520 -24.72 6.46 -33.54
N PRO A 521 -25.95 6.12 -33.08
CA PRO A 521 -26.79 7.08 -32.35
C PRO A 521 -26.22 7.48 -30.98
N ILE A 522 -25.36 6.66 -30.37
CA ILE A 522 -24.68 6.94 -29.12
C ILE A 522 -23.48 7.85 -29.39
N GLU A 523 -22.66 7.56 -30.42
CA GLU A 523 -21.61 8.47 -30.90
C GLU A 523 -22.20 9.85 -31.25
N LYS A 524 -23.38 9.88 -31.87
CA LYS A 524 -24.09 11.12 -32.18
C LYS A 524 -24.49 11.92 -30.95
N ILE A 525 -24.93 11.28 -29.85
CA ILE A 525 -25.17 11.97 -28.57
C ILE A 525 -23.86 12.52 -27.99
N PHE A 526 -22.74 11.80 -28.10
CA PHE A 526 -21.44 12.28 -27.66
C PHE A 526 -20.97 13.53 -28.43
N GLU A 527 -20.97 13.46 -29.77
CA GLU A 527 -20.48 14.53 -30.64
C GLU A 527 -21.42 15.74 -30.71
N GLU A 528 -22.74 15.55 -30.82
CA GLU A 528 -23.70 16.66 -31.00
C GLU A 528 -24.22 17.24 -29.69
N LYS A 529 -24.24 16.47 -28.58
CA LYS A 529 -24.82 16.92 -27.30
C LYS A 529 -23.79 17.04 -26.18
N LEU A 530 -22.95 16.03 -25.93
CA LEU A 530 -22.02 16.08 -24.81
C LEU A 530 -20.93 17.14 -25.03
N LYS A 531 -20.13 17.03 -26.09
CA LYS A 531 -19.04 18.00 -26.36
C LYS A 531 -19.55 19.44 -26.49
N PRO A 532 -20.64 19.74 -27.25
CA PRO A 532 -21.08 21.12 -27.44
C PRO A 532 -21.82 21.70 -26.23
N GLY A 533 -22.34 20.86 -25.32
CA GLY A 533 -22.89 21.31 -24.04
C GLY A 533 -21.80 21.64 -23.03
N LEU A 534 -20.78 20.77 -22.89
CA LEU A 534 -19.59 21.07 -22.08
C LEU A 534 -18.88 22.33 -22.58
N ALA A 535 -18.74 22.51 -23.90
CA ALA A 535 -18.14 23.69 -24.51
C ALA A 535 -18.95 25.00 -24.33
N LYS A 536 -20.21 24.95 -23.85
CA LYS A 536 -21.00 26.13 -23.47
C LYS A 536 -20.79 26.56 -22.01
N LEU A 537 -20.16 25.73 -21.19
CA LEU A 537 -19.81 26.10 -19.82
C LEU A 537 -18.73 27.18 -19.87
N PRO A 538 -18.88 28.32 -19.16
CA PRO A 538 -17.85 29.34 -19.12
C PRO A 538 -16.59 28.76 -18.46
N THR A 539 -15.44 28.94 -19.09
CA THR A 539 -14.15 28.51 -18.52
C THR A 539 -13.70 29.47 -17.43
N GLN A 540 -12.83 29.04 -16.52
CA GLN A 540 -12.37 29.92 -15.44
C GLN A 540 -11.69 31.19 -15.96
N ALA A 541 -10.89 31.09 -17.04
CA ALA A 541 -10.31 32.24 -17.72
C ALA A 541 -11.36 33.21 -18.32
N GLN A 542 -12.54 32.72 -18.73
CA GLN A 542 -13.65 33.58 -19.17
C GLN A 542 -14.36 34.25 -17.99
N ILE A 543 -14.53 33.55 -16.86
CA ILE A 543 -15.08 34.11 -15.62
C ILE A 543 -14.15 35.20 -15.08
N ASP A 544 -12.85 34.97 -15.02
CA ASP A 544 -11.88 35.95 -14.55
C ASP A 544 -11.77 37.15 -15.50
N ALA A 545 -11.85 36.94 -16.82
CA ALA A 545 -11.96 38.03 -17.79
C ALA A 545 -13.27 38.82 -17.65
N ALA A 546 -14.38 38.19 -17.29
CA ALA A 546 -15.65 38.86 -16.99
C ALA A 546 -15.55 39.67 -15.69
N ARG A 547 -15.10 39.06 -14.59
CA ARG A 547 -14.84 39.73 -13.29
C ARG A 547 -13.88 40.91 -13.43
N ALA A 548 -12.82 40.77 -14.23
CA ALA A 548 -11.89 41.86 -14.53
C ALA A 548 -12.58 43.03 -15.25
N ARG A 549 -13.44 42.75 -16.25
CA ARG A 549 -14.24 43.77 -16.95
C ARG A 549 -15.28 44.42 -16.04
N GLU A 550 -15.91 43.67 -15.15
CA GLU A 550 -16.88 44.18 -14.18
C GLU A 550 -16.22 45.05 -13.12
N GLY A 551 -15.05 44.64 -12.60
CA GLY A 551 -14.20 45.47 -11.74
C GLY A 551 -13.74 46.74 -12.47
N GLU A 552 -13.38 46.64 -13.76
CA GLU A 552 -13.05 47.80 -14.57
C GLU A 552 -14.26 48.75 -14.77
N ALA A 553 -15.45 48.20 -14.99
CA ALA A 553 -16.69 48.95 -15.09
C ALA A 553 -17.20 49.50 -13.74
N SER A 554 -16.82 48.90 -12.61
CA SER A 554 -17.08 49.44 -11.27
C SER A 554 -16.18 50.64 -11.03
N TRP A 555 -14.84 50.50 -11.08
CA TRP A 555 -13.96 51.64 -10.81
C TRP A 555 -14.20 52.79 -11.80
N LYS A 556 -14.56 52.51 -13.06
CA LYS A 556 -14.96 53.56 -14.02
C LYS A 556 -16.28 54.26 -13.65
N ARG A 557 -17.21 53.61 -12.93
CA ARG A 557 -18.39 54.28 -12.33
C ARG A 557 -17.99 55.08 -11.09
N ASP A 558 -17.22 54.48 -10.19
CA ASP A 558 -16.83 55.09 -8.91
C ASP A 558 -15.93 56.32 -9.14
N ALA A 559 -14.99 56.25 -10.08
CA ALA A 559 -14.17 57.39 -10.49
C ALA A 559 -14.97 58.49 -11.22
N ARG A 560 -16.08 58.16 -11.90
CA ARG A 560 -17.01 59.17 -12.47
C ARG A 560 -17.80 59.86 -11.36
N LEU A 561 -18.27 59.13 -10.36
CA LEU A 561 -18.93 59.70 -9.17
C LEU A 561 -17.96 60.61 -8.40
N TRP A 562 -16.76 60.12 -8.09
CA TRP A 562 -15.72 60.90 -7.40
C TRP A 562 -15.32 62.17 -8.16
N ASN A 563 -15.19 62.11 -9.50
CA ASN A 563 -14.94 63.31 -10.32
C ASN A 563 -16.13 64.27 -10.36
N ARG A 564 -17.38 63.78 -10.25
CA ARG A 564 -18.57 64.64 -10.15
C ARG A 564 -18.58 65.41 -8.83
N ASP A 565 -18.25 64.73 -7.73
CA ASP A 565 -18.21 65.31 -6.40
C ASP A 565 -16.99 66.23 -6.19
N ALA A 566 -15.84 65.91 -6.78
CA ALA A 566 -14.69 66.81 -6.84
C ALA A 566 -15.04 68.11 -7.58
N ARG A 567 -15.75 68.02 -8.71
CA ARG A 567 -16.22 69.20 -9.46
C ARG A 567 -17.22 70.03 -8.67
N SER A 568 -18.22 69.41 -8.02
CA SER A 568 -19.21 70.13 -7.21
C SER A 568 -18.57 70.88 -6.04
N ARG A 569 -17.59 70.27 -5.35
CA ARG A 569 -16.81 70.93 -4.29
C ARG A 569 -15.91 72.05 -4.82
N SER A 570 -15.31 71.89 -6.01
CA SER A 570 -14.45 72.92 -6.62
C SER A 570 -15.18 74.21 -7.05
N GLY A 571 -16.50 74.15 -7.23
CA GLY A 571 -17.30 75.30 -7.66
C GLY A 571 -17.48 76.40 -6.59
N LEU A 572 -17.29 76.07 -5.30
CA LEU A 572 -17.63 76.97 -4.18
C LEU A 572 -16.54 77.96 -3.74
N THR A 573 -15.32 77.87 -4.27
CA THR A 573 -14.17 78.67 -3.80
C THR A 573 -13.73 79.79 -4.75
N ARG A 574 -14.59 80.20 -5.70
CA ARG A 574 -14.37 81.41 -6.53
C ARG A 574 -15.10 82.66 -6.01
N SER A 575 -15.08 82.86 -4.70
CA SER A 575 -15.44 84.14 -4.07
C SER A 575 -14.19 84.98 -3.78
N ARG A 576 -14.38 86.30 -3.76
CA ARG A 576 -13.32 87.32 -3.70
C ARG A 576 -12.45 87.19 -2.44
N ASN A 577 -11.14 87.40 -2.59
CA ASN A 577 -10.46 88.34 -1.69
C ASN A 577 -9.28 89.05 -2.37
N ARG A 578 -9.25 90.38 -2.25
CA ARG A 578 -8.13 91.28 -2.59
C ARG A 578 -7.66 91.92 -1.28
N SER A 579 -6.42 91.72 -0.85
CA SER A 579 -5.68 92.75 -0.09
C SER A 579 -4.24 92.34 0.27
N SER A 580 -3.29 93.15 -0.23
CA SER A 580 -2.06 93.60 0.45
C SER A 580 -0.91 92.62 0.79
N PRO A 581 0.36 93.06 0.68
CA PRO A 581 1.55 92.25 0.99
C PRO A 581 2.18 92.60 2.34
N LEU A 582 2.71 91.60 3.06
CA LEU A 582 3.63 91.80 4.20
C LEU A 582 4.82 90.84 4.18
N LYS A 583 5.85 91.18 4.96
CA LYS A 583 7.24 90.70 4.82
C LYS A 583 7.62 89.60 5.81
N ARG A 584 8.50 88.70 5.35
CA ARG A 584 9.55 87.94 6.10
C ARG A 584 9.13 87.09 7.31
N GLY A 585 9.43 85.79 7.24
CA GLY A 585 9.42 84.89 8.39
C GLY A 585 9.85 83.45 8.06
N ALA A 586 11.14 83.13 8.24
CA ALA A 586 11.61 81.77 8.52
C ALA A 586 11.61 81.60 10.07
N PRO A 587 11.56 80.39 10.68
CA PRO A 587 12.47 79.26 10.39
C PRO A 587 11.75 77.87 10.34
N PRO A 588 12.16 76.78 11.03
CA PRO A 588 13.03 75.77 10.42
C PRO A 588 12.53 74.30 10.44
N GLY A 589 13.16 73.46 9.60
CA GLY A 589 13.53 72.06 9.86
C GLY A 589 12.55 71.12 10.58
N GLY A 590 11.57 70.56 9.86
CA GLY A 590 10.84 69.35 10.27
C GLY A 590 11.45 68.07 9.67
N ARG A 591 11.63 67.02 10.48
CA ARG A 591 12.27 65.75 10.05
C ARG A 591 11.34 64.90 9.16
N ARG A 592 11.90 64.27 8.11
CA ARG A 592 11.26 63.14 7.42
C ARG A 592 11.61 61.82 8.12
N PRO A 593 10.68 60.88 8.31
CA PRO A 593 11.03 59.49 8.64
C PRO A 593 11.64 58.78 7.41
N PRO A 594 12.42 57.70 7.60
CA PRO A 594 13.05 56.98 6.50
C PRO A 594 12.02 56.16 5.70
N PHE A 595 12.10 56.23 4.36
CA PHE A 595 11.45 55.26 3.49
C PHE A 595 12.16 53.90 3.64
N GLN A 596 11.45 52.87 4.11
CA GLN A 596 11.89 51.50 3.89
C GLN A 596 11.81 51.19 2.40
N ARG A 597 12.96 50.86 1.81
CA ARG A 597 13.12 50.65 0.37
C ARG A 597 12.91 49.17 0.04
N ALA A 598 11.68 48.81 -0.30
CA ALA A 598 11.34 47.43 -0.68
C ALA A 598 12.22 46.94 -1.84
N VAL A 599 12.92 45.83 -1.64
CA VAL A 599 13.81 45.23 -2.64
C VAL A 599 12.98 44.39 -3.62
N ARG A 600 12.97 44.79 -4.90
CA ARG A 600 12.55 43.94 -6.03
C ARG A 600 13.80 43.40 -6.72
N GLY A 601 13.89 42.08 -6.94
CA GLY A 601 14.92 41.44 -7.77
C GLY A 601 14.89 39.91 -7.66
N GLY A 602 15.03 39.20 -8.79
CA GLY A 602 14.77 37.75 -8.90
C GLY A 602 13.30 37.48 -9.26
N VAL A 603 12.86 37.42 -10.52
CA VAL A 603 13.50 36.98 -11.78
C VAL A 603 13.85 35.49 -11.76
N MET A 604 12.87 34.67 -12.17
CA MET A 604 13.11 33.33 -12.69
C MET A 604 14.02 33.37 -13.93
N ARG A 605 14.76 32.29 -14.16
CA ARG A 605 15.02 31.78 -15.51
C ARG A 605 14.61 30.31 -15.59
N VAL A 606 14.33 29.91 -16.83
CA VAL A 606 13.96 28.56 -17.27
C VAL A 606 15.17 27.64 -17.18
#